data_AF-A0A3S3GSM4-F1
#
_entry.id   AF-A0A3S3GSM4-F1
#
_cell.length_a   1.000
_cell.length_b   1.000
_cell.length_c   1.000
_cell.angle_alpha   90.00
_cell.angle_beta   90.00
_cell.angle_gamma   90.00
#
_symmetry.space_group_name_H-M   'P 1'
#
loop_
_entity.id
_entity.type
_entity.pdbx_description
1 polymer ?
#
loop_
_entity_poly.entity_id
_entity_poly.type
_entity_poly.pdbx_seq_one_letter_code
_entity_poly.pdbx_strand_id
1 'polypeptide(L)'
;MNKTRGQQKKKRAKPLPIETAIERLGAMVELVERELRTAIQLEMSLETANNIVKAELHGHRFYGAECYDTVKLATQLYLAIVLAKLFEEPRPKPGESIAKKANRSDVASIPLMLRLLGQKRCVRKLVTEAGLWQSFRSSADQTNAAAAERHAAAALSRYRELRRSRDGGLALAKLSAFRNEWLAHLLLKQSEKNVPKYDQLFLLVDAARDIIGATKFAVKGSNLELTDWEKERSRISNAFWNPALIAARDWDREPTA
;
A
#
# COMPACT_ATOMS: atom_id res chain seq x y z
N MET A 1 -11.43 54.08 -5.21
CA MET A 1 -12.00 52.72 -5.10
C MET A 1 -10.90 51.69 -5.37
N ASN A 2 -10.70 50.81 -4.37
CA ASN A 2 -9.96 49.55 -4.30
C ASN A 2 -8.64 49.32 -5.05
N LYS A 3 -7.59 49.30 -4.23
CA LYS A 3 -6.23 48.81 -4.45
C LYS A 3 -6.20 47.35 -4.93
N THR A 4 -5.50 47.14 -6.04
CA THR A 4 -4.65 45.99 -6.37
C THR A 4 -4.61 44.85 -5.35
N ARG A 5 -5.28 43.73 -5.69
CA ARG A 5 -5.01 42.41 -5.11
C ARG A 5 -3.61 41.96 -5.55
N GLY A 6 -2.60 42.34 -4.78
CA GLY A 6 -1.26 41.81 -4.93
C GLY A 6 -1.29 40.28 -4.76
N GLN A 7 -0.91 39.56 -5.81
CA GLN A 7 -0.62 38.13 -5.73
C GLN A 7 0.54 37.93 -4.74
N GLN A 8 0.24 37.70 -3.47
CA GLN A 8 1.23 37.30 -2.49
C GLN A 8 1.85 35.98 -2.96
N LYS A 9 3.12 36.03 -3.40
CA LYS A 9 3.93 34.84 -3.70
C LYS A 9 3.92 33.92 -2.48
N LYS A 10 3.22 32.79 -2.57
CA LYS A 10 3.16 31.78 -1.50
C LYS A 10 4.58 31.40 -1.08
N LYS A 11 4.97 31.72 0.15
CA LYS A 11 6.29 31.34 0.70
C LYS A 11 6.45 29.82 0.60
N ARG A 12 7.50 29.37 -0.10
CA ARG A 12 7.84 27.94 -0.21
C ARG A 12 8.06 27.38 1.20
N ALA A 13 7.48 26.21 1.49
CA ALA A 13 7.66 25.57 2.79
C ALA A 13 9.14 25.23 2.99
N LYS A 14 9.68 25.54 4.17
CA LYS A 14 11.02 25.11 4.54
C LYS A 14 11.03 23.57 4.62
N PRO A 15 12.01 22.90 4.00
CA PRO A 15 12.13 21.46 4.08
C PRO A 15 12.59 21.07 5.50
N LEU A 16 12.26 19.87 5.97
CA LEU A 16 12.68 19.36 7.29
C LEU A 16 14.22 19.34 7.39
N PRO A 17 14.83 19.38 8.59
CA PRO A 17 16.24 19.02 8.74
C PRO A 17 16.53 17.63 8.12
N ILE A 18 17.73 17.41 7.60
CA ILE A 18 18.02 16.20 6.82
C ILE A 18 18.00 14.97 7.73
N GLU A 19 18.56 15.06 8.93
CA GLU A 19 18.58 14.03 9.95
C GLU A 19 17.16 13.64 10.35
N THR A 20 16.32 14.61 10.68
CA THR A 20 14.89 14.40 10.98
C THR A 20 14.15 13.76 9.80
N ALA A 21 14.49 14.11 8.56
CA ALA A 21 13.86 13.53 7.38
C ALA A 21 14.26 12.06 7.17
N ILE A 22 15.52 11.70 7.44
CA ILE A 22 16.00 10.31 7.35
C ILE A 22 15.42 9.45 8.48
N GLU A 23 15.46 9.94 9.71
CA GLU A 23 14.87 9.25 10.88
C GLU A 23 13.38 8.96 10.63
N ARG A 24 12.65 10.00 10.20
CA ARG A 24 11.23 9.87 9.86
C ARG A 24 10.99 8.89 8.70
N LEU A 25 11.84 8.91 7.68
CA LEU A 25 11.74 7.98 6.56
C LEU A 25 11.91 6.53 7.04
N GLY A 26 12.90 6.27 7.91
CA GLY A 26 13.12 4.96 8.52
C GLY A 26 11.93 4.46 9.33
N ALA A 27 11.35 5.32 10.18
CA ALA A 27 10.16 4.99 10.98
C ALA A 27 8.93 4.72 10.09
N MET A 28 8.73 5.51 9.03
CA MET A 28 7.63 5.30 8.09
C MET A 28 7.75 3.97 7.35
N VAL A 29 8.96 3.56 6.94
CA VAL A 29 9.17 2.26 6.28
C VAL A 29 8.68 1.10 7.14
N GLU A 30 8.97 1.10 8.44
CA GLU A 30 8.55 0.01 9.35
C GLU A 30 7.03 -0.05 9.51
N LEU A 31 6.39 1.10 9.74
CA LEU A 31 4.94 1.17 9.91
C LEU A 31 4.20 0.74 8.63
N VAL A 32 4.70 1.20 7.48
CA VAL A 32 4.10 0.90 6.18
C VAL A 32 4.36 -0.56 5.78
N GLU A 33 5.53 -1.13 6.08
CA GLU A 33 5.80 -2.56 5.92
C GLU A 33 4.82 -3.41 6.73
N ARG A 34 4.59 -3.06 8.00
CA ARG A 34 3.67 -3.80 8.86
C ARG A 34 2.26 -3.85 8.29
N GLU A 35 1.73 -2.70 7.85
CA GLU A 35 0.41 -2.64 7.21
C GLU A 35 0.38 -3.39 5.87
N LEU A 36 1.46 -3.34 5.09
CA LEU A 36 1.57 -4.08 3.83
C LEU A 36 1.55 -5.60 4.03
N ARG A 37 2.19 -6.12 5.09
CA ARG A 37 2.11 -7.56 5.42
C ARG A 37 0.66 -8.00 5.69
N THR A 38 -0.13 -7.15 6.33
CA THR A 38 -1.58 -7.38 6.50
C THR A 38 -2.30 -7.37 5.16
N ALA A 39 -2.01 -6.40 4.29
CA ALA A 39 -2.62 -6.33 2.96
C ALA A 39 -2.35 -7.58 2.12
N ILE A 40 -1.09 -8.04 2.09
CA ILE A 40 -0.67 -9.28 1.42
C ILE A 40 -1.41 -10.50 1.99
N GLN A 41 -1.52 -10.62 3.32
CA GLN A 41 -2.24 -11.73 3.93
C GLN A 41 -3.73 -11.74 3.52
N LEU A 42 -4.38 -10.58 3.46
CA LEU A 42 -5.77 -10.46 3.05
C LEU A 42 -5.94 -10.81 1.57
N GLU A 43 -5.05 -10.30 0.71
CA GLU A 43 -5.02 -10.62 -0.71
C GLU A 43 -4.87 -12.13 -0.95
N MET A 44 -3.86 -12.77 -0.35
CA MET A 44 -3.61 -14.21 -0.50
C MET A 44 -4.79 -15.05 -0.01
N SER A 45 -5.43 -14.65 1.10
CA SER A 45 -6.64 -15.30 1.60
C SER A 45 -7.78 -15.23 0.59
N LEU A 46 -8.03 -14.04 0.04
CA LEU A 46 -9.08 -13.79 -0.94
C LEU A 46 -8.82 -14.50 -2.28
N GLU A 47 -7.59 -14.47 -2.76
CA GLU A 47 -7.18 -15.13 -4.00
C GLU A 47 -7.35 -16.64 -3.87
N THR A 48 -6.83 -17.22 -2.79
CA THR A 48 -6.93 -18.66 -2.53
C THR A 48 -8.38 -19.12 -2.45
N ALA A 49 -9.21 -18.41 -1.68
CA ALA A 49 -10.62 -18.75 -1.54
C ALA A 49 -11.37 -18.63 -2.88
N ASN A 50 -11.11 -17.58 -3.67
CA ASN A 50 -11.70 -17.42 -5.00
C ASN A 50 -11.24 -18.53 -5.98
N ASN A 51 -9.99 -18.98 -5.89
CA ASN A 51 -9.47 -20.05 -6.76
C ASN A 51 -10.17 -21.39 -6.46
N ILE A 52 -10.36 -21.73 -5.18
CA ILE A 52 -11.10 -22.92 -4.77
C ILE A 52 -12.56 -22.86 -5.23
N VAL A 53 -13.25 -21.74 -4.99
CA VAL A 53 -14.65 -21.58 -5.44
C VAL A 53 -14.78 -21.71 -6.96
N LYS A 54 -13.87 -21.11 -7.73
CA LYS A 54 -13.87 -21.21 -9.20
C LYS A 54 -13.60 -22.63 -9.69
N ALA A 55 -12.70 -23.36 -9.04
CA ALA A 55 -12.31 -24.70 -9.47
C ALA A 55 -13.35 -25.76 -9.07
N GLU A 56 -13.86 -25.71 -7.84
CA GLU A 56 -14.59 -26.82 -7.22
C GLU A 56 -16.09 -26.54 -7.00
N LEU A 57 -16.49 -25.27 -6.91
CA LEU A 57 -17.84 -24.86 -6.49
C LEU A 57 -18.58 -24.02 -7.54
N HIS A 58 -17.97 -23.78 -8.70
CA HIS A 58 -18.56 -22.94 -9.72
C HIS A 58 -19.84 -23.57 -10.28
N GLY A 59 -20.94 -22.82 -10.27
CA GLY A 59 -22.25 -23.30 -10.74
C GLY A 59 -23.00 -24.19 -9.74
N HIS A 60 -22.41 -24.47 -8.58
CA HIS A 60 -23.05 -25.25 -7.52
C HIS A 60 -23.60 -24.34 -6.42
N ARG A 61 -24.82 -24.64 -5.95
CA ARG A 61 -25.28 -24.14 -4.65
C ARG A 61 -24.61 -24.98 -3.58
N PHE A 62 -24.25 -24.36 -2.47
CA PHE A 62 -23.76 -25.06 -1.29
C PHE A 62 -24.23 -24.33 -0.04
N TYR A 63 -24.53 -25.10 1.00
CA TYR A 63 -24.89 -24.59 2.31
C TYR A 63 -23.70 -23.80 2.88
N GLY A 64 -23.91 -22.49 3.14
CA GLY A 64 -22.85 -21.59 3.60
C GLY A 64 -22.33 -20.58 2.56
N ALA A 65 -22.86 -20.56 1.33
CA ALA A 65 -22.51 -19.57 0.32
C ALA A 65 -22.70 -18.11 0.80
N GLU A 66 -23.80 -17.83 1.53
CA GLU A 66 -24.04 -16.50 2.12
C GLU A 66 -23.01 -16.12 3.19
N CYS A 67 -22.58 -17.08 4.00
CA CYS A 67 -21.54 -16.88 5.00
C CYS A 67 -20.19 -16.63 4.32
N TYR A 68 -19.86 -17.41 3.29
CA TYR A 68 -18.68 -17.17 2.45
C TYR A 68 -18.68 -15.76 1.87
N ASP A 69 -19.79 -15.32 1.25
CA ASP A 69 -19.90 -13.99 0.67
C ASP A 69 -19.75 -12.89 1.74
N THR A 70 -20.27 -13.11 2.94
CA THR A 70 -20.10 -12.20 4.07
C THR A 70 -18.64 -12.09 4.50
N VAL A 71 -17.95 -13.22 4.70
CA VAL A 71 -16.52 -13.25 5.08
C VAL A 71 -15.65 -12.64 3.99
N LYS A 72 -15.95 -12.95 2.74
CA LYS A 72 -15.29 -12.38 1.56
C LYS A 72 -15.45 -10.86 1.50
N LEU A 73 -16.68 -10.35 1.66
CA LEU A 73 -16.96 -8.92 1.66
C LEU A 73 -16.25 -8.21 2.83
N ALA A 74 -16.31 -8.77 4.03
CA ALA A 74 -15.62 -8.22 5.20
C ALA A 74 -14.10 -8.15 4.99
N THR A 75 -13.51 -9.20 4.42
CA THR A 75 -12.08 -9.27 4.12
C THR A 75 -11.69 -8.24 3.05
N GLN A 76 -12.51 -8.08 2.00
CA GLN A 76 -12.32 -7.07 0.96
C GLN A 76 -12.39 -5.64 1.51
N LEU A 77 -13.38 -5.34 2.35
CA LEU A 77 -13.52 -4.03 2.97
C LEU A 77 -12.34 -3.74 3.90
N TYR A 78 -11.87 -4.75 4.65
CA TYR A 78 -10.69 -4.57 5.48
C TYR A 78 -9.42 -4.32 4.65
N LEU A 79 -9.23 -5.03 3.54
CA LEU A 79 -8.14 -4.77 2.60
C LEU A 79 -8.21 -3.34 2.04
N ALA A 80 -9.41 -2.87 1.68
CA ALA A 80 -9.61 -1.50 1.23
C ALA A 80 -9.26 -0.47 2.32
N ILE A 81 -9.58 -0.73 3.59
CA ILE A 81 -9.20 0.13 4.72
C ILE A 81 -7.67 0.19 4.87
N VAL A 82 -6.99 -0.96 4.84
CA VAL A 82 -5.53 -1.04 4.96
C VAL A 82 -4.86 -0.27 3.82
N LEU A 83 -5.28 -0.51 2.58
CA LEU A 83 -4.75 0.21 1.42
C LEU A 83 -5.04 1.71 1.48
N ALA A 84 -6.21 2.13 1.98
CA ALA A 84 -6.55 3.53 2.13
C ALA A 84 -5.61 4.28 3.10
N LYS A 85 -5.12 3.60 4.14
CA LYS A 85 -4.07 4.12 5.03
C LYS A 85 -2.72 4.19 4.29
N LEU A 86 -2.33 3.10 3.64
CA LEU A 86 -1.06 2.99 2.90
C LEU A 86 -0.91 4.09 1.83
N PHE A 87 -1.99 4.42 1.12
CA PHE A 87 -2.01 5.41 0.04
C PHE A 87 -2.56 6.78 0.46
N GLU A 88 -2.64 7.08 1.76
CA GLU A 88 -3.16 8.37 2.22
C GLU A 88 -2.31 9.56 1.77
N GLU A 89 -2.95 10.53 1.12
CA GLU A 89 -2.42 11.86 0.86
C GLU A 89 -3.11 12.91 1.76
N PRO A 90 -2.42 13.49 2.76
CA PRO A 90 -3.01 14.50 3.62
C PRO A 90 -3.38 15.76 2.84
N ARG A 91 -4.65 16.15 2.91
CA ARG A 91 -5.16 17.34 2.21
C ARG A 91 -4.70 18.62 2.93
N PRO A 92 -4.09 19.60 2.22
CA PRO A 92 -3.72 20.87 2.81
C PRO A 92 -4.96 21.73 3.11
N LYS A 93 -4.91 22.53 4.18
CA LYS A 93 -5.94 23.55 4.45
C LYS A 93 -5.87 24.68 3.41
N PRO A 94 -6.95 25.45 3.18
CA PRO A 94 -6.89 26.66 2.37
C PRO A 94 -5.74 27.59 2.81
N GLY A 95 -4.90 28.02 1.85
CA GLY A 95 -3.71 28.84 2.11
C GLY A 95 -2.46 28.07 2.55
N GLU A 96 -2.56 26.78 2.85
CA GLU A 96 -1.42 25.92 3.17
C GLU A 96 -0.84 25.26 1.90
N SER A 97 0.48 25.15 1.80
CA SER A 97 1.09 24.38 0.71
C SER A 97 1.08 22.89 1.05
N ILE A 98 0.97 22.03 0.02
CA ILE A 98 1.09 20.56 0.17
C ILE A 98 2.36 20.21 0.96
N ALA A 99 3.45 20.92 0.67
CA ALA A 99 4.71 20.70 1.35
C ALA A 99 4.68 21.02 2.86
N LYS A 100 4.00 22.09 3.25
CA LYS A 100 3.82 22.46 4.65
C LYS A 100 2.94 21.44 5.37
N LYS A 101 1.82 21.04 4.77
CA LYS A 101 0.92 20.02 5.33
C LYS A 101 1.63 18.68 5.51
N ALA A 102 2.38 18.22 4.51
CA ALA A 102 3.14 16.97 4.57
C ALA A 102 4.20 16.98 5.67
N ASN A 103 4.95 18.08 5.82
CA ASN A 103 5.99 18.18 6.86
C ASN A 103 5.41 18.16 8.28
N ARG A 104 4.19 18.70 8.50
CA ARG A 104 3.50 18.68 9.80
C ARG A 104 2.71 17.39 10.05
N SER A 105 2.35 16.65 8.99
CA SER A 105 1.60 15.40 9.13
C SER A 105 2.32 14.45 10.07
N ASP A 106 1.59 13.64 10.82
CA ASP A 106 2.06 12.48 11.61
C ASP A 106 1.81 11.15 10.88
N VAL A 107 0.95 11.17 9.86
CA VAL A 107 0.67 10.05 8.95
C VAL A 107 1.95 9.39 8.38
N ALA A 108 1.98 8.06 8.45
CA ALA A 108 2.92 7.18 7.75
C ALA A 108 2.21 6.55 6.54
N SER A 109 2.52 7.05 5.34
CA SER A 109 1.94 6.55 4.08
C SER A 109 2.96 6.55 2.94
N ILE A 110 2.72 5.74 1.91
CA ILE A 110 3.57 5.64 0.72
C ILE A 110 3.82 7.01 0.08
N PRO A 111 2.81 7.85 -0.20
CA PRO A 111 3.04 9.13 -0.87
C PRO A 111 3.92 10.09 -0.05
N LEU A 112 3.75 10.12 1.27
CA LEU A 112 4.56 10.96 2.16
C LEU A 112 5.99 10.44 2.29
N MET A 113 6.14 9.12 2.36
CA MET A 113 7.44 8.46 2.44
C MET A 113 8.25 8.72 1.16
N LEU A 114 7.62 8.53 0.00
CA LEU A 114 8.23 8.80 -1.31
C LEU A 114 8.51 10.28 -1.54
N ARG A 115 7.74 11.19 -0.93
CA ARG A 115 8.05 12.62 -0.95
C ARG A 115 9.35 12.94 -0.20
N LEU A 116 9.66 12.25 0.90
CA LEU A 116 10.94 12.40 1.61
C LEU A 116 12.07 11.76 0.79
N LEU A 117 11.86 10.53 0.31
CA LEU A 117 12.80 9.79 -0.53
C LEU A 117 13.12 10.55 -1.84
N GLY A 118 12.15 11.26 -2.42
CA GLY A 118 12.32 12.04 -3.65
C GLY A 118 13.19 13.30 -3.51
N GLN A 119 13.64 13.63 -2.29
CA GLN A 119 14.53 14.77 -2.08
C GLN A 119 15.99 14.36 -2.32
N LYS A 120 16.65 14.98 -3.30
CA LYS A 120 18.06 14.68 -3.64
C LYS A 120 19.00 14.67 -2.43
N ARG A 121 18.78 15.55 -1.45
CA ARG A 121 19.56 15.60 -0.21
C ARG A 121 19.39 14.32 0.63
N CYS A 122 18.18 13.80 0.77
CA CYS A 122 17.91 12.58 1.51
C CYS A 122 18.54 11.38 0.80
N VAL A 123 18.39 11.29 -0.53
CA VAL A 123 19.03 10.22 -1.32
C VAL A 123 20.55 10.26 -1.15
N ARG A 124 21.19 11.42 -1.27
CA ARG A 124 22.65 11.53 -1.06
C ARG A 124 23.07 11.02 0.32
N LYS A 125 22.35 11.41 1.37
CA LYS A 125 22.64 10.97 2.74
C LYS A 125 22.49 9.45 2.89
N LEU A 126 21.41 8.87 2.35
CA LEU A 126 21.21 7.42 2.34
C LEU A 126 22.29 6.68 1.54
N VAL A 127 22.70 7.20 0.39
CA VAL A 127 23.78 6.62 -0.43
C VAL A 127 25.12 6.65 0.30
N THR A 128 25.43 7.74 0.99
CA THR A 128 26.62 7.83 1.85
C THR A 128 26.56 6.82 3.00
N GLU A 129 25.41 6.68 3.66
CA GLU A 129 25.22 5.69 4.74
C GLU A 129 25.26 4.25 4.22
N ALA A 130 24.75 4.00 3.01
CA ALA A 130 24.78 2.70 2.37
C ALA A 130 26.19 2.23 2.01
N GLY A 131 27.07 3.17 1.64
CA GLY A 131 28.48 2.88 1.47
C GLY A 131 29.17 2.35 2.73
N LEU A 132 28.59 2.53 3.91
CA LEU A 132 29.16 2.08 5.19
C LEU A 132 28.54 0.79 5.72
N TRP A 133 27.58 0.18 5.00
CA TRP A 133 26.92 -1.04 5.46
C TRP A 133 27.86 -2.24 5.64
N GLN A 134 29.03 -2.24 4.99
CA GLN A 134 30.05 -3.29 5.14
C GLN A 134 31.42 -2.67 5.37
N SER A 135 31.82 -2.51 6.63
CA SER A 135 33.02 -1.75 7.04
C SER A 135 34.38 -2.34 6.63
N PHE A 136 34.43 -3.41 5.81
CA PHE A 136 35.65 -4.18 5.54
C PHE A 136 35.94 -4.45 4.05
N ARG A 137 35.14 -3.94 3.10
CA ARG A 137 35.36 -4.20 1.66
C ARG A 137 35.14 -2.95 0.82
N SER A 138 36.23 -2.31 0.40
CA SER A 138 36.19 -1.07 -0.42
C SER A 138 35.40 -1.19 -1.73
N SER A 139 35.31 -2.38 -2.32
CA SER A 139 34.48 -2.64 -3.51
C SER A 139 32.97 -2.81 -3.19
N ALA A 140 32.64 -3.24 -1.97
CA ALA A 140 31.26 -3.38 -1.51
C ALA A 140 30.63 -2.01 -1.24
N ASP A 141 31.41 -1.03 -0.77
CA ASP A 141 30.94 0.33 -0.48
C ASP A 141 30.32 1.01 -1.71
N GLN A 142 31.01 0.93 -2.86
CA GLN A 142 30.50 1.47 -4.13
C GLN A 142 29.29 0.69 -4.65
N THR A 143 29.27 -0.63 -4.45
CA THR A 143 28.16 -1.50 -4.87
C THR A 143 26.89 -1.20 -4.08
N ASN A 144 27.00 -1.02 -2.76
CA ASN A 144 25.88 -0.72 -1.87
C ASN A 144 25.35 0.69 -2.11
N ALA A 145 26.23 1.68 -2.26
CA ALA A 145 25.86 3.05 -2.61
C ALA A 145 25.06 3.10 -3.93
N ALA A 146 25.55 2.44 -4.98
CA ALA A 146 24.86 2.36 -6.26
C ALA A 146 23.54 1.56 -6.18
N ALA A 147 23.48 0.51 -5.35
CA ALA A 147 22.25 -0.23 -5.12
C ALA A 147 21.19 0.64 -4.41
N ALA A 148 21.56 1.34 -3.35
CA ALA A 148 20.64 2.22 -2.61
C ALA A 148 20.06 3.32 -3.52
N GLU A 149 20.89 3.94 -4.38
CA GLU A 149 20.42 4.94 -5.35
C GLU A 149 19.45 4.34 -6.38
N ARG A 150 19.78 3.17 -6.95
CA ARG A 150 18.91 2.45 -7.90
C ARG A 150 17.56 2.10 -7.28
N HIS A 151 17.55 1.58 -6.06
CA HIS A 151 16.33 1.21 -5.36
C HIS A 151 15.48 2.44 -4.97
N ALA A 152 16.09 3.55 -4.57
CA ALA A 152 15.37 4.80 -4.34
C ALA A 152 14.69 5.30 -5.63
N ALA A 153 15.40 5.24 -6.76
CA ALA A 153 14.86 5.60 -8.06
C ALA A 153 13.72 4.65 -8.51
N ALA A 154 13.88 3.34 -8.30
CA ALA A 154 12.88 2.33 -8.64
C ALA A 154 11.56 2.56 -7.87
N ALA A 155 11.63 2.80 -6.55
CA ALA A 155 10.45 3.10 -5.74
C ALA A 155 9.69 4.34 -6.24
N LEU A 156 10.43 5.39 -6.60
CA LEU A 156 9.84 6.62 -7.16
C LEU A 156 9.25 6.39 -8.56
N SER A 157 9.91 5.59 -9.41
CA SER A 157 9.41 5.28 -10.76
C SER A 157 8.10 4.49 -10.68
N ARG A 158 8.09 3.41 -9.88
CA ARG A 158 6.94 2.53 -9.73
C ARG A 158 5.68 3.28 -9.28
N TYR A 159 5.82 4.21 -8.33
CA TYR A 159 4.70 5.03 -7.89
C TYR A 159 4.23 6.02 -8.96
N ARG A 160 5.14 6.59 -9.76
CA ARG A 160 4.76 7.45 -10.90
C ARG A 160 4.03 6.65 -11.98
N GLU A 161 4.48 5.44 -12.28
CA GLU A 161 3.83 4.52 -13.21
C GLU A 161 2.42 4.18 -12.74
N LEU A 162 2.26 3.82 -11.46
CA LEU A 162 0.95 3.57 -10.84
C LEU A 162 0.01 4.78 -11.02
N ARG A 163 0.49 6.00 -10.78
CA ARG A 163 -0.35 7.20 -10.92
C ARG A 163 -0.66 7.59 -12.37
N ARG A 164 0.19 7.20 -13.32
CA ARG A 164 0.05 7.52 -14.75
C ARG A 164 -0.76 6.47 -15.50
N SER A 165 -0.77 5.23 -15.04
CA SER A 165 -1.59 4.18 -15.63
C SER A 165 -3.07 4.50 -15.40
N ARG A 166 -3.90 4.17 -16.40
CA ARG A 166 -5.36 4.36 -16.32
C ARG A 166 -5.94 3.62 -15.13
N ASP A 167 -5.59 2.35 -14.98
CA ASP A 167 -6.15 1.48 -13.95
C ASP A 167 -5.64 1.85 -12.56
N GLY A 168 -4.35 2.19 -12.42
CA GLY A 168 -3.77 2.62 -11.16
C GLY A 168 -4.31 3.97 -10.68
N GLY A 169 -4.42 4.95 -11.59
CA GLY A 169 -5.06 6.23 -11.30
C GLY A 169 -6.52 6.09 -10.86
N LEU A 170 -7.27 5.21 -11.55
CA LEU A 170 -8.66 4.93 -11.20
C LEU A 170 -8.80 4.17 -9.88
N ALA A 171 -7.93 3.19 -9.60
CA ALA A 171 -7.90 2.46 -8.34
C ALA A 171 -7.62 3.40 -7.15
N LEU A 172 -6.62 4.28 -7.27
CA LEU A 172 -6.30 5.29 -6.25
C LEU A 172 -7.45 6.29 -6.04
N ALA A 173 -8.10 6.73 -7.12
CA ALA A 173 -9.25 7.63 -7.03
C ALA A 173 -10.43 6.98 -6.30
N LYS A 174 -10.76 5.73 -6.65
CA LYS A 174 -11.80 4.95 -5.97
C LYS A 174 -11.48 4.71 -4.50
N LEU A 175 -10.24 4.33 -4.18
CA LEU A 175 -9.80 4.14 -2.81
C LEU A 175 -9.94 5.42 -1.98
N SER A 176 -9.59 6.58 -2.56
CA SER A 176 -9.81 7.88 -1.91
C SER A 176 -11.29 8.17 -1.71
N ALA A 177 -12.14 7.94 -2.71
CA ALA A 177 -13.59 8.14 -2.62
C ALA A 177 -14.21 7.23 -1.55
N PHE A 178 -13.88 5.93 -1.56
CA PHE A 178 -14.26 4.96 -0.55
C PHE A 178 -13.96 5.46 0.87
N ARG A 179 -12.73 5.91 1.12
CA ARG A 179 -12.35 6.42 2.44
C ARG A 179 -13.14 7.66 2.85
N ASN A 180 -13.27 8.64 1.95
CA ASN A 180 -13.86 9.92 2.33
C ASN A 180 -15.39 9.90 2.36
N GLU A 181 -16.04 9.07 1.55
CA GLU A 181 -17.50 9.08 1.38
C GLU A 181 -18.17 7.89 2.05
N TRP A 182 -17.49 6.74 2.12
CA TRP A 182 -18.07 5.51 2.66
C TRP A 182 -17.58 5.22 4.09
N LEU A 183 -16.28 5.34 4.37
CA LEU A 183 -15.74 5.10 5.72
C LEU A 183 -15.93 6.28 6.68
N ALA A 184 -15.68 7.51 6.20
CA ALA A 184 -15.67 8.68 7.08
C ALA A 184 -17.07 9.19 7.44
N HIS A 185 -18.10 8.83 6.66
CA HIS A 185 -19.43 9.42 6.76
C HIS A 185 -20.54 8.38 6.55
N LEU A 186 -21.54 8.39 7.44
CA LEU A 186 -22.83 7.74 7.21
C LEU A 186 -23.73 8.68 6.40
N LEU A 187 -23.58 8.65 5.08
CA LEU A 187 -24.36 9.49 4.16
C LEU A 187 -25.76 8.91 3.93
N LEU A 188 -26.77 9.79 3.81
CA LEU A 188 -28.16 9.40 3.47
C LEU A 188 -28.27 8.67 2.12
N LYS A 189 -27.35 8.95 1.20
CA LYS A 189 -27.19 8.22 -0.07
C LYS A 189 -25.79 7.66 -0.12
N GLN A 190 -25.63 6.38 0.18
CA GLN A 190 -24.37 5.69 -0.06
C GLN A 190 -24.25 5.35 -1.55
N SER A 191 -23.08 5.63 -2.12
CA SER A 191 -22.76 5.25 -3.49
C SER A 191 -21.93 3.96 -3.46
N GLU A 192 -22.56 2.82 -3.73
CA GLU A 192 -21.88 1.53 -3.91
C GLU A 192 -20.82 1.57 -5.03
N LYS A 193 -20.95 2.54 -5.95
CA LYS A 193 -20.00 2.74 -7.06
C LYS A 193 -18.56 3.03 -6.58
N ASN A 194 -18.42 3.51 -5.35
CA ASN A 194 -17.14 3.88 -4.76
C ASN A 194 -16.43 2.72 -4.06
N VAL A 195 -17.07 1.56 -3.89
CA VAL A 195 -16.40 0.38 -3.34
C VAL A 195 -15.33 -0.09 -4.36
N PRO A 196 -14.05 -0.19 -3.97
CA PRO A 196 -13.01 -0.68 -4.85
C PRO A 196 -13.24 -2.16 -5.20
N LYS A 197 -12.99 -2.51 -6.47
CA LYS A 197 -13.08 -3.89 -6.94
C LYS A 197 -11.84 -4.70 -6.56
N TYR A 198 -11.94 -6.02 -6.61
CA TYR A 198 -10.84 -6.95 -6.30
C TYR A 198 -9.56 -6.69 -7.09
N ASP A 199 -9.69 -6.63 -8.42
CA ASP A 199 -8.60 -6.32 -9.35
C ASP A 199 -7.89 -5.00 -9.01
N GLN A 200 -8.65 -4.00 -8.58
CA GLN A 200 -8.13 -2.69 -8.17
C GLN A 200 -7.37 -2.77 -6.85
N LEU A 201 -7.86 -3.53 -5.88
CA LEU A 201 -7.18 -3.70 -4.60
C LEU A 201 -5.87 -4.48 -4.79
N PHE A 202 -5.89 -5.56 -5.56
CA PHE A 202 -4.72 -6.43 -5.80
C PHE A 202 -3.62 -5.67 -6.55
N LEU A 203 -4.01 -4.91 -7.59
CA LEU A 203 -3.11 -3.98 -8.29
C LEU A 203 -2.38 -3.01 -7.33
N LEU A 204 -3.08 -2.53 -6.30
CA LEU A 204 -2.51 -1.63 -5.30
C LEU A 204 -1.62 -2.34 -4.29
N VAL A 205 -1.90 -3.62 -3.94
CA VAL A 205 -1.00 -4.43 -3.10
C VAL A 205 0.30 -4.70 -3.85
N ASP A 206 0.24 -5.14 -5.11
CA ASP A 206 1.41 -5.36 -5.96
C ASP A 206 2.28 -4.09 -6.05
N ALA A 207 1.66 -2.95 -6.34
CA ALA A 207 2.39 -1.70 -6.42
C ALA A 207 2.99 -1.30 -5.06
N ALA A 208 2.27 -1.50 -3.96
CA ALA A 208 2.79 -1.24 -2.62
C ALA A 208 3.97 -2.16 -2.28
N ARG A 209 3.92 -3.44 -2.62
CA ARG A 209 5.03 -4.40 -2.48
C ARG A 209 6.29 -3.90 -3.16
N ASP A 210 6.20 -3.58 -4.44
CA ASP A 210 7.34 -3.15 -5.23
C ASP A 210 7.95 -1.86 -4.67
N ILE A 211 7.10 -0.90 -4.30
CA ILE A 211 7.51 0.39 -3.75
C ILE A 211 8.20 0.22 -2.39
N ILE A 212 7.63 -0.59 -1.49
CA ILE A 212 8.14 -0.78 -0.14
C ILE A 212 9.37 -1.65 -0.12
N GLY A 213 9.43 -2.72 -0.93
CA GLY A 213 10.64 -3.51 -1.11
C GLY A 213 11.83 -2.64 -1.54
N ALA A 214 11.62 -1.82 -2.58
CA ALA A 214 12.66 -0.91 -3.06
C ALA A 214 12.99 0.20 -2.04
N THR A 215 12.00 0.78 -1.36
CA THR A 215 12.27 1.82 -0.36
C THR A 215 13.00 1.26 0.86
N LYS A 216 12.63 0.08 1.35
CA LYS A 216 13.29 -0.57 2.49
C LYS A 216 14.74 -0.88 2.18
N PHE A 217 15.03 -1.39 0.98
CA PHE A 217 16.41 -1.59 0.55
C PHE A 217 17.18 -0.27 0.56
N ALA A 218 16.64 0.77 -0.07
CA ALA A 218 17.32 2.07 -0.16
C ALA A 218 17.58 2.73 1.21
N VAL A 219 16.74 2.46 2.21
CA VAL A 219 16.81 3.08 3.54
C VAL A 219 17.59 2.24 4.54
N LYS A 220 17.47 0.91 4.48
CA LYS A 220 17.96 -0.01 5.51
C LYS A 220 18.94 -1.08 5.01
N GLY A 221 19.14 -1.20 3.70
CA GLY A 221 20.01 -2.22 3.10
C GLY A 221 19.52 -3.65 3.22
N SER A 222 18.29 -3.85 3.70
CA SER A 222 17.64 -5.16 3.72
C SER A 222 16.67 -5.25 2.55
N ASN A 223 16.83 -6.29 1.73
CA ASN A 223 15.78 -6.65 0.80
C ASN A 223 14.62 -7.27 1.57
N LEU A 224 13.41 -6.96 1.18
CA LEU A 224 12.23 -7.51 1.80
C LEU A 224 11.80 -8.75 1.00
N GLU A 225 11.89 -9.93 1.60
CA GLU A 225 11.39 -11.17 1.00
C GLU A 225 9.85 -11.23 1.06
N LEU A 226 9.17 -10.21 0.53
CA LEU A 226 7.69 -10.18 0.47
C LEU A 226 7.16 -11.31 -0.41
N THR A 227 7.90 -11.70 -1.44
CA THR A 227 7.48 -12.80 -2.31
C THR A 227 7.50 -14.15 -1.60
N ASP A 228 8.45 -14.40 -0.70
CA ASP A 228 8.45 -15.63 0.08
C ASP A 228 7.38 -15.59 1.18
N TRP A 229 7.12 -14.40 1.72
CA TRP A 229 5.97 -14.18 2.60
C TRP A 229 4.64 -14.45 1.89
N GLU A 230 4.46 -14.01 0.64
CA GLU A 230 3.28 -14.29 -0.19
C GLU A 230 3.07 -15.78 -0.38
N LYS A 231 4.12 -16.51 -0.77
CA LYS A 231 4.07 -17.97 -0.94
C LYS A 231 3.61 -18.65 0.36
N GLU A 232 4.19 -18.27 1.50
CA GLU A 232 3.82 -18.86 2.78
C GLU A 232 2.38 -18.53 3.17
N ARG A 233 1.94 -17.29 2.93
CA ARG A 233 0.55 -16.88 3.18
C ARG A 233 -0.43 -17.61 2.28
N SER A 234 -0.09 -17.85 1.02
CA SER A 234 -0.88 -18.68 0.11
C SER A 234 -1.02 -20.12 0.64
N ARG A 235 0.07 -20.73 1.12
CA ARG A 235 0.02 -22.08 1.72
C ARG A 235 -0.89 -22.14 2.94
N ILE A 236 -0.76 -21.18 3.86
CA ILE A 236 -1.59 -21.08 5.07
C ILE A 236 -3.06 -20.87 4.70
N SER A 237 -3.34 -19.95 3.77
CA SER A 237 -4.70 -19.69 3.29
C SER A 237 -5.31 -20.92 2.65
N ASN A 238 -4.53 -21.69 1.88
CA ASN A 238 -5.00 -22.92 1.25
C ASN A 238 -5.32 -23.99 2.30
N ALA A 239 -4.45 -24.15 3.31
CA ALA A 239 -4.67 -25.10 4.40
C ALA A 239 -5.95 -24.83 5.19
N PHE A 240 -6.41 -23.58 5.26
CA PHE A 240 -7.69 -23.22 5.89
C PHE A 240 -8.87 -23.34 4.91
N TRP A 241 -8.81 -22.64 3.78
CA TRP A 241 -9.96 -22.51 2.89
C TRP A 241 -10.34 -23.80 2.18
N ASN A 242 -9.36 -24.62 1.81
CA ASN A 242 -9.62 -25.85 1.08
C ASN A 242 -10.52 -26.82 1.87
N PRO A 243 -10.18 -27.25 3.10
CA PRO A 243 -11.06 -28.11 3.88
C PRO A 243 -12.39 -27.43 4.24
N ALA A 244 -12.38 -26.12 4.56
CA ALA A 244 -13.60 -25.40 4.94
C ALA A 244 -14.64 -25.35 3.80
N LEU A 245 -14.20 -25.07 2.57
CA LEU A 245 -15.08 -24.97 1.41
C LEU A 245 -15.49 -26.33 0.85
N ILE A 246 -14.60 -27.33 0.89
CA ILE A 246 -14.92 -28.71 0.49
C ILE A 246 -15.97 -29.31 1.45
N ALA A 247 -15.80 -29.14 2.76
CA ALA A 247 -16.77 -29.63 3.74
C ALA A 247 -18.17 -29.01 3.52
N ALA A 248 -18.23 -27.70 3.23
CA ALA A 248 -19.49 -27.02 2.93
C ALA A 248 -20.19 -27.56 1.67
N ARG A 249 -19.42 -27.97 0.65
CA ARG A 249 -19.94 -28.62 -0.56
C ARG A 249 -20.50 -30.01 -0.27
N ASP A 250 -19.74 -30.79 0.50
CA ASP A 250 -20.07 -32.21 0.74
C ASP A 250 -21.25 -32.35 1.71
N TRP A 251 -21.43 -31.41 2.64
CA TRP A 251 -22.64 -31.32 3.49
C TRP A 251 -23.93 -31.24 2.68
N ASP A 252 -23.93 -30.52 1.55
CA ASP A 252 -25.11 -30.35 0.68
C ASP A 252 -25.38 -31.59 -0.20
N ARG A 253 -24.42 -32.55 -0.23
CA ARG A 253 -24.53 -33.80 -0.99
C ARG A 253 -24.94 -34.99 -0.14
N GLU A 254 -24.97 -34.86 1.19
CA GLU A 254 -25.55 -35.88 2.05
C GLU A 254 -27.07 -35.86 1.86
N PRO A 255 -27.71 -36.97 1.41
CA PRO A 255 -29.16 -37.03 1.38
C PRO A 255 -29.64 -36.87 2.82
N THR A 256 -30.44 -35.85 3.08
CA THR A 256 -31.18 -35.70 4.33
C THR A 256 -31.87 -37.03 4.64
N ALA A 257 -31.36 -37.72 5.66
CA ALA A 257 -31.94 -38.94 6.21
C ALA A 257 -33.26 -38.64 6.93
#